data_AF-A0A425VSZ3-F1
#
_entry.id   AF-A0A425VSZ3-F1
#
_cell.length_a   1.000
_cell.length_b   1.000
_cell.length_c   1.000
_cell.angle_alpha   90.00
_cell.angle_beta   90.00
_cell.angle_gamma   90.00
#
_symmetry.space_group_name_H-M   'P 1'
#
loop_
_entity.id
_entity.type
_entity.pdbx_description
1 polymer ?
#
loop_
_entity_poly.entity_id
_entity_poly.type
_entity_poly.pdbx_seq_one_letter_code
_entity_poly.pdbx_strand_id
1 'polypeptide(L)'
;MLESEIAHRDRAKRARLPGQARFPVPKSIEGFDWSNVAFPDGWGREDMCSLAFVRDAEDLVFYGQTGRGKTHMATALGIAATSAGYPVRFWQTAQLVPQLGKAKRDGTLDRLLADVAKARLLVLDEFGYVPFDVDGARLLYQVISESYERRSVIFTTNVEFSRWGTVFADDKLAAAIVDRVVHHGRLVEFGGPSHRLEESLMLGKSGR
;
A
#
# COMPACT_ATOMS: atom_id res chain seq x y z
N MET A 1 -30.40 5.00 24.66
CA MET A 1 -30.52 6.09 23.65
C MET A 1 -29.15 6.61 23.20
N LEU A 2 -28.21 6.91 24.13
CA LEU A 2 -26.82 7.29 23.78
C LEU A 2 -26.01 6.16 23.11
N GLU A 3 -26.07 4.94 23.62
CA GLU A 3 -25.33 3.79 23.05
C GLU A 3 -25.79 3.44 21.64
N SER A 4 -27.10 3.52 21.38
CA SER A 4 -27.69 3.31 20.05
C SER A 4 -27.27 4.40 19.06
N GLU A 5 -27.09 5.64 19.52
CA GLU A 5 -26.66 6.77 18.69
C GLU A 5 -25.16 6.68 18.37
N ILE A 6 -24.31 6.33 19.34
CA ILE A 6 -22.88 6.08 19.14
C ILE A 6 -22.68 4.94 18.14
N ALA A 7 -23.36 3.80 18.34
CA ALA A 7 -23.29 2.67 17.44
C ALA A 7 -23.80 3.01 16.03
N HIS A 8 -24.79 3.90 15.90
CA HIS A 8 -25.27 4.36 14.59
C HIS A 8 -24.24 5.26 13.89
N ARG A 9 -23.61 6.19 14.61
CA ARG A 9 -22.53 7.05 14.08
C ARG A 9 -21.31 6.23 13.64
N ASP A 10 -20.92 5.23 14.44
CA ASP A 10 -19.80 4.35 14.11
C ASP A 10 -20.08 3.49 12.87
N ARG A 11 -21.29 2.94 12.76
CA ARG A 11 -21.73 2.23 11.55
C ARG A 11 -21.73 3.12 10.32
N ALA A 12 -22.27 4.34 10.43
CA ALA A 12 -22.30 5.30 9.33
C ALA A 12 -20.89 5.74 8.90
N LYS A 13 -19.96 5.92 9.86
CA LYS A 13 -18.56 6.21 9.58
C LYS A 13 -17.88 5.07 8.84
N ARG A 14 -18.02 3.83 9.34
CA ARG A 14 -17.45 2.62 8.71
C ARG A 14 -17.95 2.40 7.29
N ALA A 15 -19.25 2.59 7.05
CA ALA A 15 -19.85 2.43 5.72
C ALA A 15 -19.25 3.35 4.64
N ARG A 16 -18.66 4.49 5.04
CA ARG A 16 -18.05 5.45 4.10
C ARG A 16 -16.58 5.15 3.79
N LEU A 17 -15.90 4.37 4.63
CA LEU A 17 -14.45 4.15 4.52
C LEU A 17 -14.02 3.48 3.19
N PRO A 18 -14.71 2.44 2.69
CA PRO A 18 -14.33 1.81 1.42
C PRO A 18 -14.37 2.79 0.24
N GLY A 19 -15.42 3.62 0.17
CA GLY A 19 -15.57 4.62 -0.89
C GLY A 19 -14.53 5.73 -0.83
N GLN A 20 -14.03 6.07 0.37
CA GLN A 20 -12.96 7.05 0.55
C GLN A 20 -11.57 6.48 0.24
N ALA A 21 -11.39 5.18 0.35
CA ALA A 21 -10.10 4.53 0.13
C ALA A 21 -9.68 4.49 -1.33
N ARG A 22 -10.62 4.62 -2.28
CA ARG A 22 -10.37 4.65 -3.73
C ARG A 22 -9.62 3.41 -4.25
N PHE A 23 -10.00 2.23 -3.78
CA PHE A 23 -9.48 0.96 -4.31
C PHE A 23 -9.77 0.84 -5.82
N PRO A 24 -8.84 0.30 -6.63
CA PRO A 24 -9.04 0.20 -8.07
C PRO A 24 -10.13 -0.83 -8.42
N VAL A 25 -10.11 -1.98 -7.75
CA VAL A 25 -11.07 -3.08 -7.95
C VAL A 25 -11.26 -3.81 -6.62
N PRO A 26 -12.48 -4.19 -6.21
CA PRO A 26 -12.66 -4.98 -4.99
C PRO A 26 -11.91 -6.32 -5.05
N LYS A 27 -11.16 -6.65 -4.00
CA LYS A 27 -10.42 -7.92 -3.84
C LYS A 27 -10.65 -8.47 -2.42
N SER A 28 -10.60 -9.79 -2.28
CA SER A 28 -10.73 -10.48 -0.99
C SER A 28 -9.48 -11.28 -0.67
N ILE A 29 -9.24 -11.47 0.63
CA ILE A 29 -8.22 -12.39 1.16
C ILE A 29 -8.70 -13.84 0.99
N GLU A 30 -10.02 -14.06 1.04
CA GLU A 30 -10.64 -15.36 0.86
C GLU A 30 -10.32 -15.93 -0.53
N GLY A 31 -9.91 -17.20 -0.57
CA GLY A 31 -9.56 -17.89 -1.81
C GLY A 31 -8.20 -17.49 -2.42
N PHE A 32 -7.42 -16.61 -1.78
CA PHE A 32 -6.06 -16.31 -2.23
C PHE A 32 -5.13 -17.52 -2.06
N ASP A 33 -4.32 -17.82 -3.07
CA ASP A 33 -3.29 -18.86 -3.02
C ASP A 33 -2.00 -18.35 -2.36
N TRP A 34 -1.63 -18.97 -1.25
CA TRP A 34 -0.47 -18.58 -0.44
C TRP A 34 0.78 -19.41 -0.73
N SER A 35 0.71 -20.41 -1.61
CA SER A 35 1.82 -21.35 -1.85
C SER A 35 3.13 -20.67 -2.28
N ASN A 36 3.03 -19.48 -2.86
CA ASN A 36 4.18 -18.70 -3.34
C ASN A 36 4.42 -17.41 -2.55
N VAL A 37 3.89 -17.30 -1.33
CA VAL A 37 4.12 -16.14 -0.45
C VAL A 37 5.06 -16.53 0.68
N ALA A 38 6.21 -15.86 0.75
CA ALA A 38 7.17 -16.01 1.83
C ALA A 38 7.08 -14.83 2.80
N PHE A 39 7.22 -15.14 4.08
CA PHE A 39 7.12 -14.19 5.19
C PHE A 39 8.43 -14.15 5.98
N PRO A 40 8.70 -13.08 6.74
CA PRO A 40 9.88 -13.04 7.59
C PRO A 40 9.74 -13.99 8.79
N ASP A 41 10.87 -14.37 9.38
CA ASP A 41 10.89 -15.33 10.50
C ASP A 41 10.03 -14.85 11.68
N GLY A 42 9.22 -15.76 12.22
CA GLY A 42 8.37 -15.49 13.38
C GLY A 42 7.18 -14.56 13.12
N TRP A 43 6.86 -14.26 11.86
CA TRP A 43 5.67 -13.49 11.49
C TRP A 43 5.06 -14.07 10.23
N GLY A 44 3.76 -14.36 10.24
CA GLY A 44 3.13 -15.11 9.16
C GLY A 44 1.83 -14.51 8.66
N ARG A 45 1.14 -15.33 7.88
CA ARG A 45 -0.18 -15.02 7.32
C ARG A 45 -1.17 -14.57 8.39
N GLU A 46 -1.22 -15.26 9.53
CA GLU A 46 -2.16 -14.96 10.61
C GLU A 46 -1.92 -13.57 11.20
N ASP A 47 -0.66 -13.22 11.43
CA ASP A 47 -0.26 -11.89 11.91
C ASP A 47 -0.65 -10.80 10.90
N MET A 48 -0.39 -11.01 9.61
CA MET A 48 -0.79 -10.08 8.56
C MET A 48 -2.30 -9.90 8.49
N CYS A 49 -3.06 -11.00 8.51
CA CYS A 49 -4.52 -10.99 8.39
C CYS A 49 -5.22 -10.45 9.64
N SER A 50 -4.55 -10.48 10.81
CA SER A 50 -5.05 -9.87 12.05
C SER A 50 -5.14 -8.35 11.99
N LEU A 51 -4.43 -7.72 11.04
CA LEU A 51 -4.26 -6.27 10.91
C LEU A 51 -3.55 -5.61 12.11
N ALA A 52 -2.86 -6.38 12.95
CA ALA A 52 -2.06 -5.83 14.06
C ALA A 52 -1.04 -4.79 13.57
N PHE A 53 -0.41 -5.02 12.42
CA PHE A 53 0.51 -4.07 11.81
C PHE A 53 -0.12 -2.68 11.61
N VAL A 54 -1.41 -2.61 11.23
CA VAL A 54 -2.16 -1.35 11.07
C VAL A 54 -2.38 -0.67 12.42
N ARG A 55 -2.63 -1.43 13.49
CA ARG A 55 -2.78 -0.88 14.85
C ARG A 55 -1.45 -0.35 15.38
N ASP A 56 -0.36 -1.03 15.06
CA ASP A 56 0.97 -0.78 15.63
C ASP A 56 1.81 0.19 14.78
N ALA A 57 1.26 0.66 13.64
CA ALA A 57 1.96 1.52 12.68
C ALA A 57 3.22 0.88 12.09
N GLU A 58 3.19 -0.45 11.89
CA GLU A 58 4.22 -1.19 11.16
C GLU A 58 3.92 -1.16 9.66
N ASP A 59 4.95 -1.12 8.83
CA ASP A 59 4.85 -1.11 7.37
C ASP A 59 4.88 -2.52 6.79
N LEU A 60 4.34 -2.71 5.58
CA LEU A 60 4.54 -3.94 4.81
C LEU A 60 5.15 -3.61 3.45
N VAL A 61 6.15 -4.38 3.05
CA VAL A 61 6.72 -4.32 1.71
C VAL A 61 6.39 -5.61 0.98
N PHE A 62 5.51 -5.51 0.00
CA PHE A 62 5.18 -6.60 -0.90
C PHE A 62 6.13 -6.55 -2.07
N TYR A 63 7.05 -7.50 -2.12
CA TYR A 63 8.11 -7.57 -3.13
C TYR A 63 7.89 -8.76 -4.06
N GLY A 64 8.22 -8.61 -5.35
CA GLY A 64 8.20 -9.71 -6.32
C GLY A 64 7.87 -9.24 -7.74
N GLN A 65 8.05 -10.09 -8.74
CA GLN A 65 7.75 -9.74 -10.15
C GLN A 65 6.26 -9.50 -10.40
N THR A 66 5.95 -8.90 -11.54
CA THR A 66 4.58 -8.54 -11.94
C THR A 66 3.68 -9.77 -12.05
N GLY A 67 2.40 -9.61 -11.71
CA GLY A 67 1.37 -10.65 -11.89
C GLY A 67 1.24 -11.66 -10.74
N ARG A 68 1.99 -11.51 -9.65
CA ARG A 68 2.04 -12.47 -8.51
C ARG A 68 1.16 -12.11 -7.30
N GLY A 69 0.14 -11.27 -7.48
CA GLY A 69 -0.83 -10.99 -6.41
C GLY A 69 -0.50 -9.88 -5.41
N LYS A 70 0.64 -9.16 -5.52
CA LYS A 70 0.98 -8.03 -4.61
C LYS A 70 -0.14 -6.99 -4.47
N THR A 71 -0.59 -6.40 -5.58
CA THR A 71 -1.68 -5.41 -5.62
C THR A 71 -3.01 -6.00 -5.14
N HIS A 72 -3.26 -7.29 -5.44
CA HIS A 72 -4.45 -8.00 -4.94
C HIS A 72 -4.43 -8.04 -3.42
N MET A 73 -3.33 -8.49 -2.81
CA MET A 73 -3.18 -8.59 -1.37
C MET A 73 -3.26 -7.22 -0.69
N ALA A 74 -2.58 -6.20 -1.24
CA ALA A 74 -2.62 -4.84 -0.70
C ALA A 74 -4.04 -4.26 -0.72
N THR A 75 -4.80 -4.52 -1.79
CA THR A 75 -6.20 -4.11 -1.89
C THR A 75 -7.10 -4.88 -0.92
N ALA A 76 -6.90 -6.20 -0.82
CA ALA A 76 -7.69 -7.07 0.07
C ALA A 76 -7.48 -6.73 1.55
N LEU A 77 -6.23 -6.49 1.98
CA LEU A 77 -5.92 -6.01 3.33
C LEU A 77 -6.48 -4.60 3.57
N GLY A 78 -6.41 -3.72 2.57
CA GLY A 78 -7.04 -2.40 2.64
C GLY A 78 -8.55 -2.50 2.88
N ILE A 79 -9.25 -3.38 2.17
CA ILE A 79 -10.68 -3.61 2.34
C ILE A 79 -10.98 -4.20 3.73
N ALA A 80 -10.19 -5.19 4.17
CA ALA A 80 -10.30 -5.75 5.51
C ALA A 80 -10.10 -4.66 6.59
N ALA A 81 -9.12 -3.78 6.40
CA ALA A 81 -8.86 -2.65 7.29
C ALA A 81 -10.02 -1.65 7.33
N THR A 82 -10.63 -1.30 6.19
CA THR A 82 -11.84 -0.45 6.18
C THR A 82 -13.01 -1.11 6.92
N SER A 83 -13.15 -2.43 6.81
CA SER A 83 -14.18 -3.21 7.50
C SER A 83 -13.95 -3.25 9.01
N ALA A 84 -12.68 -3.30 9.43
CA ALA A 84 -12.26 -3.13 10.83
C ALA A 84 -12.39 -1.68 11.35
N GLY A 85 -12.73 -0.73 10.47
CA GLY A 85 -12.95 0.67 10.82
C GLY A 85 -11.72 1.58 10.72
N TYR A 86 -10.63 1.09 10.13
CA TYR A 86 -9.46 1.90 9.84
C TYR A 86 -9.68 2.74 8.57
N PRO A 87 -9.44 4.05 8.59
CA PRO A 87 -9.41 4.85 7.38
C PRO A 87 -8.25 4.41 6.48
N VAL A 88 -8.54 4.17 5.21
CA VAL A 88 -7.54 3.74 4.23
C VAL A 88 -7.45 4.74 3.08
N ARG A 89 -6.28 4.85 2.46
CA ARG A 89 -6.07 5.49 1.16
C ARG A 89 -5.25 4.56 0.28
N PHE A 90 -5.71 4.33 -0.93
CA PHE A 90 -4.99 3.58 -1.96
C PHE A 90 -4.54 4.54 -3.05
N TRP A 91 -3.27 4.47 -3.41
CA TRP A 91 -2.69 5.25 -4.49
C TRP A 91 -1.78 4.38 -5.34
N GLN A 92 -1.95 4.43 -6.66
CA GLN A 92 -0.84 4.13 -7.55
C GLN A 92 0.21 5.23 -7.39
N THR A 93 1.45 4.85 -7.11
CA THR A 93 2.51 5.82 -6.82
C THR A 93 2.74 6.77 -8.01
N ALA A 94 2.67 6.24 -9.23
CA ALA A 94 2.75 7.00 -10.48
C ALA A 94 1.62 8.04 -10.67
N GLN A 95 0.48 7.89 -9.96
CA GLN A 95 -0.61 8.87 -9.97
C GLN A 95 -0.49 9.88 -8.82
N LEU A 96 -0.03 9.42 -7.65
CA LEU A 96 0.13 10.27 -6.47
C LEU A 96 1.18 11.37 -6.71
N VAL A 97 2.33 11.02 -7.28
CA VAL A 97 3.44 11.97 -7.47
C VAL A 97 3.05 13.17 -8.35
N PRO A 98 2.43 12.99 -9.54
CA PRO A 98 1.92 14.11 -10.32
C PRO A 98 0.85 14.93 -9.59
N GLN A 99 0.00 14.30 -8.78
CA GLN A 99 -1.02 15.01 -7.99
C GLN A 99 -0.40 15.88 -6.89
N LEU A 100 0.64 15.39 -6.21
CA LEU A 100 1.42 16.17 -5.26
C LEU A 100 2.08 17.37 -5.95
N GLY A 101 2.71 17.14 -7.10
CA GLY A 101 3.34 18.21 -7.89
C GLY A 101 2.34 19.26 -8.36
N LYS A 102 1.14 18.84 -8.79
CA LYS A 102 0.05 19.75 -9.13
C LYS A 102 -0.43 20.53 -7.90
N ALA A 103 -0.69 19.86 -6.78
CA ALA A 103 -1.15 20.51 -5.56
C ALA A 103 -0.14 21.53 -5.03
N LYS A 104 1.17 21.26 -5.16
CA LYS A 104 2.24 22.22 -4.85
C LYS A 104 2.15 23.48 -5.73
N ARG A 105 2.01 23.32 -7.05
CA ARG A 105 1.86 24.45 -7.99
C ARG A 105 0.59 25.26 -7.74
N ASP A 106 -0.50 24.59 -7.38
CA ASP A 106 -1.81 25.20 -7.15
C ASP A 106 -1.96 25.77 -5.72
N GLY A 107 -0.93 25.69 -4.86
CA GLY A 107 -0.99 26.16 -3.47
C GLY A 107 -1.93 25.34 -2.56
N THR A 108 -2.23 24.10 -2.94
CA THR A 108 -3.16 23.20 -2.24
C THR A 108 -2.49 21.95 -1.66
N LEU A 109 -1.16 21.91 -1.61
CA LEU A 109 -0.39 20.76 -1.14
C LEU A 109 -0.78 20.34 0.28
N ASP A 110 -0.87 21.28 1.22
CA ASP A 110 -1.22 20.99 2.62
C ASP A 110 -2.58 20.32 2.73
N ARG A 111 -3.53 20.68 1.87
CA ARG A 111 -4.86 20.05 1.83
C ARG A 111 -4.77 18.59 1.39
N LEU A 112 -3.96 18.30 0.38
CA LEU A 112 -3.76 16.92 -0.09
C LEU A 112 -3.02 16.09 0.95
N LEU A 113 -1.95 16.62 1.55
CA LEU A 113 -1.21 15.96 2.63
C LEU A 113 -2.11 15.70 3.84
N ALA A 114 -2.95 16.66 4.23
CA ALA A 114 -3.92 16.48 5.30
C ALA A 114 -4.99 15.42 4.98
N ASP A 115 -5.36 15.22 3.70
CA ASP A 115 -6.26 14.12 3.32
C ASP A 115 -5.55 12.77 3.42
N VAL A 116 -4.31 12.67 2.93
CA VAL A 116 -3.49 11.46 3.06
C VAL A 116 -3.26 11.11 4.53
N ALA A 117 -2.98 12.11 5.37
CA ALA A 117 -2.72 11.95 6.80
C ALA A 117 -3.89 11.41 7.61
N LYS A 118 -5.14 11.49 7.09
CA LYS A 118 -6.32 10.88 7.73
C LYS A 118 -6.32 9.36 7.66
N ALA A 119 -5.54 8.77 6.75
CA ALA A 119 -5.43 7.32 6.62
C ALA A 119 -4.65 6.73 7.81
N ARG A 120 -5.17 5.66 8.40
CA ARG A 120 -4.41 4.78 9.32
C ARG A 120 -3.58 3.75 8.56
N LEU A 121 -4.02 3.42 7.33
CA LEU A 121 -3.30 2.59 6.38
C LEU A 121 -3.23 3.31 5.02
N LEU A 122 -2.02 3.55 4.54
CA LEU A 122 -1.73 4.06 3.20
C LEU A 122 -1.23 2.90 2.33
N VAL A 123 -1.77 2.74 1.13
CA VAL A 123 -1.26 1.78 0.14
C VAL A 123 -0.61 2.56 -1.00
N LEU A 124 0.69 2.33 -1.21
CA LEU A 124 1.48 2.85 -2.31
C LEU A 124 1.77 1.70 -3.28
N ASP A 125 0.91 1.59 -4.29
CA ASP A 125 0.97 0.53 -5.30
C ASP A 125 1.93 0.90 -6.43
N GLU A 126 2.54 -0.12 -7.04
CA GLU A 126 3.50 -0.01 -8.16
C GLU A 126 4.66 0.94 -7.86
N PHE A 127 5.17 0.88 -6.63
CA PHE A 127 6.30 1.69 -6.19
C PHE A 127 7.58 1.31 -6.96
N GLY A 128 8.22 2.33 -7.55
CA GLY A 128 9.46 2.15 -8.31
C GLY A 128 9.29 1.73 -9.77
N TYR A 129 8.05 1.67 -10.30
CA TYR A 129 7.83 1.31 -11.71
C TYR A 129 8.24 2.41 -12.71
N VAL A 130 8.08 3.68 -12.33
CA VAL A 130 8.44 4.85 -13.15
C VAL A 130 9.40 5.73 -12.34
N PRO A 131 10.52 6.20 -12.92
CA PRO A 131 11.40 7.15 -12.24
C PRO A 131 10.66 8.48 -12.02
N PHE A 132 10.80 9.04 -10.82
CA PHE A 132 10.23 10.34 -10.49
C PHE A 132 11.22 11.46 -10.80
N ASP A 133 10.71 12.66 -11.09
CA ASP A 133 11.54 13.85 -11.06
C ASP A 133 11.93 14.19 -9.61
N VAL A 134 12.99 14.99 -9.44
CA VAL A 134 13.55 15.30 -8.11
C VAL A 134 12.50 15.95 -7.19
N ASP A 135 11.65 16.81 -7.74
CA ASP A 135 10.59 17.46 -6.96
C ASP A 135 9.49 16.46 -6.54
N GLY A 136 9.06 15.59 -7.44
CA GLY A 136 8.10 14.53 -7.14
C GLY A 136 8.63 13.52 -6.12
N ALA A 137 9.90 13.14 -6.24
CA ALA A 137 10.61 12.29 -5.29
C ALA A 137 10.62 12.91 -3.88
N ARG A 138 10.90 14.21 -3.75
CA ARG A 138 10.86 14.93 -2.46
C ARG A 138 9.46 14.99 -1.86
N LEU A 139 8.44 15.20 -2.69
CA LEU A 139 7.05 15.22 -2.23
C LEU A 139 6.57 13.84 -1.77
N LEU A 140 6.93 12.78 -2.49
CA LEU A 140 6.65 11.41 -2.08
C LEU A 140 7.39 11.06 -0.78
N TYR A 141 8.66 11.47 -0.68
CA TYR A 141 9.45 11.33 0.54
C TYR A 141 8.77 12.01 1.73
N GLN A 142 8.19 13.19 1.55
CA GLN A 142 7.43 13.88 2.60
C GLN A 142 6.24 13.04 3.08
N VAL A 143 5.45 12.48 2.15
CA VAL A 143 4.30 11.60 2.50
C VAL A 143 4.75 10.37 3.29
N ILE A 144 5.83 9.71 2.87
CA ILE A 144 6.36 8.52 3.54
C ILE A 144 6.94 8.89 4.91
N SER A 145 7.73 9.97 4.99
CA SER A 145 8.36 10.41 6.24
C SER A 145 7.33 10.87 7.28
N GLU A 146 6.24 11.52 6.86
CA GLU A 146 5.13 11.90 7.76
C GLU A 146 4.32 10.69 8.25
N SER A 147 4.45 9.54 7.57
CA SER A 147 3.75 8.30 7.93
C SER A 147 4.49 7.47 8.97
N TYR A 148 5.82 7.59 9.00
CA TYR A 148 6.69 6.90 9.95
C TYR A 148 6.19 7.02 11.41
N GLU A 149 6.06 5.88 12.09
CA GLU A 149 5.56 5.73 13.48
C GLU A 149 4.16 6.31 13.75
N ARG A 150 3.43 6.74 12.73
CA ARG A 150 2.09 7.36 12.86
C ARG A 150 1.00 6.59 12.14
N ARG A 151 1.33 5.99 11.00
CA ARG A 151 0.41 5.17 10.19
C ARG A 151 1.19 4.07 9.48
N SER A 152 0.50 3.00 9.12
CA SER A 152 1.11 1.94 8.33
C SER A 152 1.08 2.28 6.86
N VAL A 153 2.12 1.84 6.15
CA VAL A 153 2.23 1.92 4.71
C VAL A 153 2.43 0.51 4.14
N ILE A 154 1.59 0.14 3.17
CA ILE A 154 1.85 -1.02 2.32
C ILE A 154 2.48 -0.51 1.03
N PHE A 155 3.70 -0.96 0.74
CA PHE A 155 4.35 -0.77 -0.54
C PHE A 155 4.17 -2.01 -1.40
N THR A 156 3.82 -1.87 -2.68
CA THR A 156 3.98 -2.97 -3.65
C THR A 156 5.08 -2.59 -4.62
N THR A 157 6.06 -3.48 -4.82
CA THR A 157 7.19 -3.19 -5.70
C THR A 157 7.75 -4.46 -6.32
N ASN A 158 8.35 -4.33 -7.50
CA ASN A 158 9.23 -5.32 -8.11
C ASN A 158 10.69 -4.87 -8.10
N VAL A 159 10.99 -3.77 -7.40
CA VAL A 159 12.31 -3.13 -7.33
C VAL A 159 12.93 -3.43 -5.97
N GLU A 160 14.13 -3.99 -6.00
CA GLU A 160 14.94 -4.24 -4.80
C GLU A 160 15.32 -2.94 -4.10
N PHE A 161 15.45 -2.95 -2.77
CA PHE A 161 15.80 -1.76 -1.97
C PHE A 161 17.08 -1.06 -2.46
N SER A 162 18.08 -1.83 -2.91
CA SER A 162 19.33 -1.32 -3.48
C SER A 162 19.14 -0.39 -4.68
N ARG A 163 18.00 -0.49 -5.38
CA ARG A 163 17.67 0.30 -6.57
C ARG A 163 16.68 1.44 -6.29
N TRP A 164 16.27 1.64 -5.04
CA TRP A 164 15.37 2.75 -4.69
C TRP A 164 16.02 4.12 -4.90
N GLY A 165 17.35 4.21 -4.85
CA GLY A 165 18.10 5.42 -5.23
C GLY A 165 17.77 5.92 -6.62
N THR A 166 17.67 5.02 -7.59
CA THR A 166 17.26 5.33 -8.97
C THR A 166 15.81 5.79 -9.06
N VAL A 167 14.92 5.24 -8.23
CA VAL A 167 13.49 5.62 -8.19
C VAL A 167 13.31 7.06 -7.69
N PHE A 168 14.06 7.45 -6.66
CA PHE A 168 14.02 8.79 -6.09
C PHE A 168 14.93 9.81 -6.79
N ALA A 169 15.76 9.36 -7.74
CA ALA A 169 16.83 10.16 -8.32
C ALA A 169 17.74 10.85 -7.27
N ASP A 170 17.83 10.25 -6.08
CA ASP A 170 18.58 10.74 -4.91
C ASP A 170 18.84 9.58 -3.93
N ASP A 171 20.08 9.09 -3.90
CA ASP A 171 20.48 7.96 -3.06
C ASP A 171 20.34 8.27 -1.56
N LYS A 172 20.46 9.53 -1.15
CA LYS A 172 20.35 9.91 0.27
C LYS A 172 18.90 9.86 0.73
N LEU A 173 17.98 10.35 -0.10
CA LEU A 173 16.54 10.25 0.18
C LEU A 173 16.08 8.80 0.20
N ALA A 174 16.55 8.00 -0.76
CA ALA A 174 16.24 6.58 -0.81
C ALA A 174 16.76 5.84 0.43
N ALA A 175 18.02 6.07 0.83
CA ALA A 175 18.59 5.46 2.03
C ALA A 175 17.79 5.80 3.29
N ALA A 176 17.36 7.06 3.44
CA ALA A 176 16.54 7.49 4.57
C ALA A 176 15.14 6.85 4.60
N ILE A 177 14.56 6.52 3.44
CA ILE A 177 13.29 5.78 3.39
C ILE A 177 13.53 4.29 3.69
N VAL A 178 14.54 3.68 3.07
CA VAL A 178 14.86 2.27 3.29
C VAL A 178 15.15 2.02 4.76
N ASP A 179 15.93 2.88 5.41
CA ASP A 179 16.22 2.79 6.85
C ASP A 179 14.93 2.73 7.69
N ARG A 180 13.98 3.63 7.44
CA ARG A 180 12.69 3.67 8.15
C ARG A 180 11.82 2.46 7.88
N VAL A 181 11.72 2.05 6.61
CA VAL A 181 10.92 0.89 6.19
C VAL A 181 11.54 -0.41 6.70
N VAL A 182 12.87 -0.52 6.79
CA VAL A 182 13.55 -1.69 7.36
C VAL A 182 13.42 -1.71 8.88
N HIS A 183 13.43 -0.55 9.55
CA HIS A 183 13.31 -0.45 11.00
C HIS A 183 11.95 -0.94 11.53
N HIS A 184 10.85 -0.62 10.82
CA HIS A 184 9.48 -0.92 11.27
C HIS A 184 8.61 -1.68 10.26
N GLY A 185 9.20 -2.20 9.19
CA GLY A 185 8.47 -2.90 8.13
C GLY A 185 8.73 -4.40 8.09
N ARG A 186 7.75 -5.13 7.55
CA ARG A 186 7.88 -6.56 7.24
C ARG A 186 7.99 -6.75 5.73
N LEU A 187 9.00 -7.48 5.27
CA LEU A 187 9.12 -7.88 3.86
C LEU A 187 8.31 -9.15 3.62
N VAL A 188 7.33 -9.09 2.71
CA VAL A 188 6.56 -10.25 2.24
C VAL A 188 6.85 -10.45 0.77
N GLU A 189 7.42 -11.60 0.43
CA GLU A 189 7.86 -11.90 -0.93
C GLU A 189 6.82 -12.73 -1.67
N PHE A 190 6.48 -12.28 -2.88
CA PHE A 190 5.54 -12.92 -3.78
C PHE A 190 6.34 -13.55 -4.94
N GLY A 191 6.46 -14.87 -4.89
CA GLY A 191 7.11 -15.73 -5.87
C GLY A 191 6.14 -16.36 -6.87
N GLY A 192 6.59 -17.44 -7.51
CA GLY A 192 5.74 -18.24 -8.41
C GLY A 192 5.49 -17.65 -9.80
N PRO A 193 4.68 -18.35 -10.61
CA PRO A 193 4.25 -17.90 -11.93
C PRO A 193 3.32 -16.67 -11.86
N SER A 194 3.10 -16.02 -13.00
CA SER A 194 2.18 -14.87 -13.09
C SER A 194 0.75 -15.36 -13.25
N HIS A 195 -0.14 -15.03 -12.30
CA HIS A 195 -1.56 -15.34 -12.39
C HIS A 195 -2.23 -14.71 -13.62
N ARG A 196 -1.77 -13.51 -14.04
CA ARG A 196 -2.28 -12.85 -15.25
C ARG A 196 -1.95 -13.64 -16.52
N LEU A 197 -0.86 -14.42 -16.50
CA LEU A 197 -0.47 -15.28 -17.61
C LEU A 197 -1.29 -16.56 -17.63
N GLU A 198 -1.52 -17.17 -16.46
CA GLU A 198 -2.36 -18.36 -16.29
C GLU A 198 -3.82 -18.10 -16.72
N GLU A 199 -4.34 -16.91 -16.40
CA GLU A 199 -5.69 -16.47 -16.75
C GLU A 199 -5.76 -15.76 -18.12
N SER A 200 -4.65 -15.73 -18.87
CA SER A 200 -4.55 -14.96 -20.12
C SER A 200 -5.49 -15.51 -21.20
N LEU A 201 -6.37 -14.65 -21.73
CA LEU A 201 -7.19 -14.96 -22.90
C LEU A 201 -6.38 -15.00 -24.21
N MET A 202 -5.20 -14.39 -24.24
CA MET A 202 -4.29 -14.36 -25.40
C MET A 202 -3.57 -15.69 -25.60
N LEU A 203 -3.18 -16.32 -24.48
CA LEU A 203 -2.57 -17.65 -24.46
C LEU A 203 -3.68 -18.65 -24.19
N GLY A 204 -4.57 -18.87 -25.17
CA GLY A 204 -5.70 -19.78 -25.00
C GLY A 204 -5.22 -21.09 -24.34
N LYS A 205 -5.90 -21.49 -23.25
CA LYS A 205 -5.55 -22.58 -22.31
C LYS A 205 -4.56 -23.59 -22.93
N SER A 206 -3.27 -23.30 -22.84
CA SER A 206 -2.26 -24.21 -23.35
C SER A 206 -2.10 -25.32 -22.34
N GLY A 207 -2.80 -26.43 -22.59
CA GLY A 207 -2.46 -27.77 -22.14
C GLY A 207 -2.62 -28.05 -20.65
N ARG A 208 -3.49 -29.02 -20.36
CA ARG A 208 -3.48 -29.80 -19.12
C ARG A 208 -2.09 -30.30 -18.76
#